data_AF-K2CQ31-F1
#
_entry.id   AF-K2CQ31-F1
#
_cell.length_a   1.000
_cell.length_b   1.000
_cell.length_c   1.000
_cell.angle_alpha   90.00
_cell.angle_beta   90.00
_cell.angle_gamma   90.00
#
_symmetry.space_group_name_H-M   'P 1'
#
loop_
_entity.id
_entity.type
_entity.pdbx_description
1 polymer ?
#
loop_
_entity_poly.entity_id
_entity_poly.type
_entity_poly.pdbx_seq_one_letter_code
_entity_poly.pdbx_strand_id
1 'polypeptide(L)'
;MAAIVWYLLITLFGLIAYPIVRVIFKGLPDRGYPFSRLAGMLLVAYLTWLAGSTLFTFSRLTIIVVIVLIVLVSAFLAYKQREELAVEWHTKKKYFLTVECVMLVLFLVSLGIRYGNPDLWHPWKGGEKPMDLSYFTAVLKSSVFPPYDPWYAGGY
;
A
#
# COMPACT_ATOMS: atom_id res chain seq x y z
N MET A 1 -2.28 -18.56 4.90
CA MET A 1 -2.71 -18.09 3.56
C MET A 1 -2.81 -16.57 3.46
N ALA A 2 -3.58 -15.89 4.32
CA ALA A 2 -3.76 -14.43 4.24
C ALA A 2 -2.45 -13.62 4.29
N ALA A 3 -1.49 -13.99 5.15
CA ALA A 3 -0.19 -13.30 5.24
C ALA A 3 0.61 -13.34 3.92
N ILE A 4 0.57 -14.48 3.21
CA ILE A 4 1.25 -14.64 1.93
C ILE A 4 0.61 -13.73 0.88
N VAL A 5 -0.73 -13.70 0.82
CA VAL A 5 -1.48 -12.81 -0.08
C VAL A 5 -1.11 -11.36 0.18
N TRP A 6 -1.05 -10.94 1.45
CA TRP A 6 -0.64 -9.59 1.82
C TRP A 6 0.78 -9.26 1.38
N TYR A 7 1.75 -10.13 1.64
CA TYR A 7 3.14 -9.91 1.22
C TYR A 7 3.27 -9.78 -0.31
N LEU A 8 2.56 -10.63 -1.05
CA LEU A 8 2.54 -10.59 -2.51
C LEU A 8 1.87 -9.31 -3.02
N LEU A 9 0.76 -8.86 -2.42
CA LEU A 9 0.09 -7.62 -2.79
C LEU A 9 0.97 -6.38 -2.54
N ILE A 10 1.63 -6.30 -1.38
CA ILE A 10 2.55 -5.20 -1.05
C ILE A 10 3.70 -5.17 -2.06
N THR A 11 4.26 -6.33 -2.39
CA THR A 11 5.32 -6.46 -3.38
C THR A 11 4.84 -6.06 -4.78
N LEU A 12 3.66 -6.52 -5.18
CA LEU A 12 3.05 -6.17 -6.47
C LEU A 12 2.83 -4.65 -6.59
N PHE A 13 2.27 -4.01 -5.57
CA PHE A 13 2.10 -2.55 -5.56
C PHE A 13 3.44 -1.82 -5.58
N GLY A 14 4.47 -2.33 -4.92
CA GLY A 14 5.82 -1.81 -5.03
C GLY A 14 6.38 -1.86 -6.45
N LEU A 15 6.23 -3.00 -7.13
CA LEU A 15 6.68 -3.18 -8.51
C LEU A 15 5.92 -2.26 -9.48
N ILE A 16 4.60 -2.16 -9.32
CA ILE A 16 3.77 -1.25 -10.12
C ILE A 16 4.18 0.21 -9.87
N ALA A 17 4.47 0.61 -8.63
CA ALA A 17 4.83 1.99 -8.33
C ALA A 17 6.29 2.33 -8.69
N TYR A 18 7.18 1.35 -8.83
CA TYR A 18 8.61 1.61 -8.99
C TYR A 18 8.97 2.55 -10.16
N PRO A 19 8.42 2.39 -11.39
CA PRO A 19 8.69 3.32 -12.49
C PRO A 19 8.28 4.76 -12.21
N ILE A 20 7.25 4.98 -11.39
CA ILE A 20 6.79 6.30 -10.95
C ILE A 20 7.76 6.86 -9.90
N VAL A 21 8.06 6.05 -8.87
CA VAL A 21 8.94 6.42 -7.75
C VAL A 21 10.35 6.75 -8.23
N ARG A 22 10.88 5.99 -9.19
CA ARG A 22 12.20 6.22 -9.79
C ARG A 22 12.35 7.59 -10.45
N VAL A 23 11.29 8.12 -11.05
CA VAL A 23 11.29 9.46 -11.65
C VAL A 23 11.31 10.53 -10.58
N ILE A 24 10.50 10.37 -9.53
CA ILE A 24 10.41 11.30 -8.39
C ILE A 24 11.75 11.34 -7.64
N PHE A 25 12.29 10.16 -7.32
CA PHE A 25 13.54 9.99 -6.57
C PHE A 25 14.77 9.82 -7.46
N LYS A 26 14.76 10.45 -8.65
CA LYS A 26 15.89 10.39 -9.60
C LYS A 26 17.22 10.84 -8.98
N GLY A 27 17.19 11.70 -7.97
CA GLY A 27 18.39 12.18 -7.28
C GLY A 27 18.99 11.19 -6.27
N LEU A 28 18.28 10.12 -5.89
CA LEU A 28 18.79 9.13 -4.96
C LEU A 28 19.63 8.05 -5.68
N PRO A 29 20.73 7.56 -5.07
CA PRO A 29 21.58 6.52 -5.65
C PRO A 29 20.84 5.21 -5.98
N ASP A 30 19.77 4.92 -5.24
CA ASP A 30 18.95 3.72 -5.33
C ASP A 30 17.61 3.95 -6.03
N ARG A 31 17.38 5.16 -6.56
CA ARG A 31 16.13 5.58 -7.23
C ARG A 31 14.87 5.32 -6.40
N GLY A 32 15.00 5.22 -5.07
CA GLY A 32 13.88 5.02 -4.15
C GLY A 32 13.23 3.63 -4.19
N TYR A 33 13.91 2.58 -4.67
CA TYR A 33 13.34 1.23 -4.71
C TYR A 33 12.76 0.73 -3.37
N PRO A 34 13.42 0.92 -2.20
CA PRO A 34 12.85 0.51 -0.91
C PRO A 34 11.51 1.19 -0.59
N PHE A 35 11.34 2.45 -1.02
CA PHE A 35 10.12 3.22 -0.80
C PHE A 35 8.99 2.85 -1.77
N SER A 36 9.27 2.07 -2.82
CA SER A 36 8.29 1.74 -3.86
C SER A 36 7.04 1.05 -3.31
N ARG A 37 7.20 0.13 -2.36
CA ARG A 37 6.08 -0.58 -1.70
C ARG A 37 5.16 0.38 -0.95
N LEU A 38 5.75 1.25 -0.14
CA LEU A 38 5.01 2.25 0.63
C LEU A 38 4.32 3.23 -0.31
N ALA A 39 5.02 3.73 -1.33
CA ALA A 39 4.45 4.60 -2.34
C ALA A 39 3.31 3.93 -3.11
N GLY A 40 3.44 2.65 -3.49
CA GLY A 40 2.40 1.91 -4.19
C GLY A 40 1.14 1.73 -3.36
N MET A 41 1.28 1.34 -2.09
CA MET A 41 0.16 1.29 -1.16
C MET A 41 -0.50 2.66 -0.98
N LEU A 42 0.31 3.70 -0.80
CA LEU A 42 -0.17 5.07 -0.61
C LEU A 42 -0.91 5.59 -1.84
N LEU A 43 -0.38 5.37 -3.04
CA LEU A 43 -1.01 5.79 -4.30
C LEU A 43 -2.37 5.14 -4.48
N VAL A 44 -2.47 3.82 -4.28
CA VAL A 44 -3.75 3.10 -4.40
C VAL A 44 -4.74 3.59 -3.35
N ALA A 45 -4.32 3.66 -2.08
CA ALA A 45 -5.20 4.09 -0.99
C ALA A 45 -5.68 5.53 -1.17
N TYR A 46 -4.77 6.46 -1.43
CA TYR A 46 -5.06 7.88 -1.54
C TYR A 46 -5.91 8.21 -2.77
N LEU A 47 -5.58 7.67 -3.95
CA LEU A 47 -6.35 7.94 -5.16
C LEU A 47 -7.75 7.31 -5.11
N THR A 48 -7.88 6.14 -4.48
CA THR A 48 -9.20 5.53 -4.27
C THR A 48 -10.03 6.34 -3.28
N TRP A 49 -9.43 6.79 -2.18
CA TRP A 49 -10.09 7.66 -1.21
C TRP A 49 -10.52 8.99 -1.85
N LEU A 50 -9.65 9.61 -2.66
CA LEU A 50 -9.96 10.84 -3.37
C LEU A 50 -11.11 10.64 -4.35
N ALA A 51 -11.11 9.54 -5.11
CA ALA A 51 -12.22 9.19 -6.00
C ALA A 51 -13.53 9.03 -5.21
N GLY A 52 -13.51 8.29 -4.10
CA GLY A 52 -14.67 8.08 -3.22
C GLY A 52 -15.14 9.32 -2.46
N SER A 53 -14.31 10.36 -2.36
CA SER A 53 -14.63 11.67 -1.76
C SER A 53 -15.18 12.67 -2.77
N THR A 54 -15.26 12.28 -4.05
CA THR A 54 -15.87 13.08 -5.12
C THR A 54 -17.22 12.48 -5.50
N LEU A 55 -17.67 12.66 -6.75
CA LEU A 55 -18.95 12.14 -7.24
C LEU A 55 -18.98 10.61 -7.40
N PHE A 56 -17.84 9.92 -7.26
CA PHE A 56 -17.76 8.48 -7.41
C PHE A 56 -18.01 7.76 -6.08
N THR A 57 -18.68 6.61 -6.15
CA THR A 57 -18.82 5.75 -4.97
C THR A 57 -17.56 4.94 -4.75
N PHE A 58 -17.19 4.76 -3.48
CA PHE A 58 -16.17 3.81 -3.08
C PHE A 58 -16.70 2.39 -3.33
N SER A 59 -16.16 1.75 -4.35
CA SER A 59 -16.59 0.44 -4.80
C SER A 59 -15.40 -0.37 -5.32
N ARG A 60 -15.60 -1.68 -5.49
CA ARG A 60 -14.61 -2.56 -6.12
C ARG A 60 -14.24 -2.06 -7.53
N LEU A 61 -15.19 -1.51 -8.28
CA LEU A 61 -14.94 -0.96 -9.61
C LEU A 61 -13.99 0.24 -9.53
N THR A 62 -14.24 1.17 -8.60
CA THR A 62 -13.40 2.37 -8.40
C THR A 62 -11.96 1.99 -8.06
N ILE A 63 -11.77 1.01 -7.16
CA ILE A 63 -10.44 0.49 -6.81
C ILE A 63 -9.74 -0.09 -8.05
N ILE A 64 -10.43 -0.92 -8.83
CA ILE A 64 -9.87 -1.55 -10.04
C ILE A 64 -9.48 -0.48 -11.06
N VAL A 65 -10.35 0.51 -11.30
CA VAL A 65 -10.07 1.62 -12.23
C VAL A 65 -8.83 2.39 -11.79
N VAL A 66 -8.70 2.72 -10.51
CA VAL A 66 -7.51 3.39 -9.96
C VAL A 66 -6.26 2.55 -10.16
N ILE A 67 -6.29 1.25 -9.85
CA ILE A 67 -5.15 0.35 -10.07
C ILE A 67 -4.78 0.31 -11.55
N VAL A 68 -5.74 0.18 -12.45
CA VAL A 68 -5.51 0.16 -13.91
C VAL A 68 -4.86 1.46 -14.37
N LEU A 69 -5.34 2.62 -13.92
CA LEU A 69 -4.74 3.91 -14.25
C LEU A 69 -3.29 4.01 -13.78
N ILE A 70 -2.99 3.58 -12.54
CA ILE A 70 -1.62 3.54 -12.02
C ILE A 70 -0.75 2.60 -12.86
N VAL A 71 -1.25 1.42 -13.23
CA VAL A 71 -0.53 0.45 -14.07
C VAL A 71 -0.25 1.04 -15.45
N LEU A 72 -1.19 1.74 -16.08
CA LEU A 72 -1.00 2.38 -17.39
C LEU A 72 0.08 3.47 -17.35
N VAL A 73 0.02 4.35 -16.35
CA VAL A 73 1.02 5.40 -16.14
C VAL A 73 2.40 4.78 -15.87
N SER A 74 2.44 3.76 -15.02
CA SER A 74 3.67 3.04 -14.69
C SER A 74 4.26 2.33 -15.90
N ALA A 75 3.44 1.63 -16.69
CA ALA A 75 3.87 0.93 -17.90
C ALA A 75 4.43 1.91 -18.95
N PHE A 76 3.78 3.06 -19.13
CA PHE A 76 4.27 4.13 -20.00
C PHE A 76 5.65 4.64 -19.54
N LEU A 77 5.81 4.91 -18.23
CA LEU A 77 7.09 5.36 -17.68
C LEU A 77 8.18 4.28 -17.74
N ALA A 78 7.81 3.01 -17.52
CA ALA A 78 8.70 1.87 -17.63
C ALA A 78 9.19 1.70 -19.08
N TYR A 79 8.31 1.84 -20.06
CA TYR A 79 8.66 1.78 -21.48
C TYR A 79 9.65 2.90 -21.87
N LYS A 80 9.42 4.12 -21.39
CA LYS A 80 10.32 5.26 -21.62
C LYS A 80 11.71 5.07 -21.00
N GLN A 81 11.80 4.35 -19.88
CA GLN A 81 13.03 4.15 -19.12
C GLN A 81 13.62 2.74 -19.28
N ARG A 82 13.16 1.95 -20.26
CA ARG A 82 13.47 0.51 -20.38
C ARG A 82 14.96 0.21 -20.44
N GLU A 83 15.75 1.07 -21.10
CA GLU A 83 17.20 0.87 -21.26
C GLU A 83 17.92 1.05 -19.92
N GLU A 84 17.59 2.12 -19.19
CA GLU A 84 18.14 2.37 -17.85
C GLU A 84 17.68 1.32 -16.83
N LEU A 85 16.45 0.81 -16.96
CA LEU A 85 15.94 -0.27 -16.12
C LEU A 85 16.68 -1.58 -16.38
N ALA A 86 16.93 -1.91 -17.65
CA ALA A 86 17.71 -3.09 -18.01
C ALA A 86 19.14 -3.00 -17.45
N VAL A 87 19.85 -1.88 -17.68
CA VAL A 87 21.21 -1.68 -17.17
C VAL A 87 21.24 -1.77 -15.64
N GLU A 88 20.30 -1.13 -14.95
CA GLU A 88 20.24 -1.18 -13.48
C GLU A 88 19.92 -2.58 -12.97
N TRP A 89 19.00 -3.29 -13.62
CA TRP A 89 18.71 -4.68 -13.30
C TRP A 89 19.95 -5.54 -13.46
N HIS A 90 20.78 -5.37 -14.48
CA HIS A 90 22.01 -6.15 -14.63
C HIS A 90 23.10 -5.77 -13.63
N THR A 91 23.21 -4.48 -13.29
CA THR A 91 24.32 -3.95 -12.46
C THR A 91 24.05 -4.08 -10.97
N LYS A 92 22.78 -3.92 -10.55
CA LYS A 92 22.39 -3.81 -9.13
C LYS A 92 21.55 -4.98 -8.62
N LYS A 93 21.58 -6.17 -9.26
CA LYS A 93 20.81 -7.36 -8.79
C LYS A 93 20.98 -7.66 -7.31
N LYS A 94 22.24 -7.62 -6.83
CA LYS A 94 22.55 -7.88 -5.43
C LYS A 94 21.88 -6.87 -4.50
N TYR A 95 21.85 -5.60 -4.89
CA TYR A 95 21.18 -4.55 -4.11
C TYR A 95 19.68 -4.80 -4.02
N PHE A 96 19.01 -5.06 -5.17
CA PHE A 96 17.59 -5.39 -5.17
C PHE A 96 17.30 -6.60 -4.28
N LEU A 97 18.09 -7.68 -4.40
CA LEU A 97 17.94 -8.87 -3.56
C LEU A 97 18.12 -8.58 -2.06
N THR A 98 19.09 -7.74 -1.69
CA THR A 98 19.28 -7.32 -0.31
C THR A 98 18.07 -6.54 0.21
N VAL A 99 17.53 -5.61 -0.58
CA VAL A 99 16.31 -4.86 -0.20
C VAL A 99 15.12 -5.80 -0.04
N GLU A 100 14.94 -6.75 -0.97
CA GLU A 100 13.89 -7.77 -0.87
C GLU A 100 14.02 -8.62 0.40
N CYS A 101 15.24 -9.02 0.75
CA CYS A 101 15.50 -9.78 1.97
C CYS A 101 15.20 -8.95 3.22
N VAL A 102 15.63 -7.69 3.27
CA VAL A 102 15.33 -6.78 4.37
C VAL A 102 13.81 -6.58 4.52
N MET A 103 13.10 -6.37 3.41
CA MET A 103 11.64 -6.22 3.42
C MET A 103 10.94 -7.49 3.91
N LEU A 104 11.41 -8.67 3.48
CA LEU A 104 10.89 -9.95 3.96
C LEU A 104 11.13 -10.12 5.47
N VAL A 105 12.33 -9.82 5.95
CA VAL A 105 12.67 -9.92 7.39
C VAL A 105 11.79 -8.96 8.20
N LEU A 106 11.65 -7.70 7.78
CA LEU A 106 10.76 -6.73 8.45
C LEU A 106 9.30 -7.20 8.44
N PHE A 107 8.84 -7.78 7.33
CA PHE A 107 7.50 -8.36 7.25
C PHE A 107 7.34 -9.54 8.22
N LEU A 108 8.31 -10.45 8.30
CA LEU A 108 8.28 -11.59 9.23
C LEU A 108 8.34 -11.15 10.68
N VAL A 109 9.13 -10.14 11.02
CA VAL A 109 9.19 -9.56 12.36
C VAL A 109 7.84 -8.94 12.72
N SER A 110 7.25 -8.13 11.84
CA SER A 110 5.92 -7.53 12.10
C SER A 110 4.81 -8.59 12.20
N LEU A 111 4.88 -9.64 11.39
CA LEU A 111 3.99 -10.79 11.48
C LEU A 111 4.17 -11.55 12.80
N GLY A 112 5.41 -11.73 13.27
CA GLY A 112 5.73 -12.35 14.55
C GLY A 112 5.18 -11.55 15.74
N ILE A 113 5.32 -10.23 15.71
CA ILE A 113 4.70 -9.33 16.72
C ILE A 113 3.18 -9.50 16.73
N ARG A 114 2.55 -9.54 15.55
CA ARG A 114 1.10 -9.73 15.42
C ARG A 114 0.66 -11.12 15.87
N TYR A 115 1.46 -12.15 15.61
CA TYR A 115 1.20 -13.51 16.05
C TYR A 115 1.29 -13.65 17.58
N GLY A 116 2.26 -12.97 18.22
CA GLY A 116 2.38 -12.93 19.67
C GLY A 116 1.34 -12.06 20.39
N ASN A 117 0.70 -11.14 19.67
CA ASN A 117 -0.37 -10.27 20.19
C ASN A 117 -1.60 -10.30 19.27
N PRO A 118 -2.26 -11.47 19.13
CA PRO A 118 -3.38 -11.63 18.22
C PRO A 118 -4.61 -10.85 18.69
N ASP A 119 -4.76 -10.69 20.01
CA ASP A 119 -5.98 -10.17 20.62
C ASP A 119 -6.30 -8.73 20.21
N LEU A 120 -7.56 -8.51 19.84
CA LEU A 120 -8.15 -7.20 19.53
C LEU A 120 -8.65 -6.46 20.78
N TRP A 121 -8.53 -7.09 21.94
CA TRP A 121 -8.92 -6.56 23.24
C TRP A 121 -7.97 -7.11 24.30
N HIS A 122 -7.67 -6.31 25.31
CA HIS A 122 -6.84 -6.74 26.43
C HIS A 122 -7.42 -6.20 27.74
N PRO A 123 -7.74 -7.01 28.76
CA PRO A 123 -8.38 -6.52 29.99
C PRO A 123 -7.67 -5.33 30.68
N TRP A 124 -6.34 -5.23 30.55
CA TRP A 124 -5.51 -4.22 31.21
C TRP A 124 -4.85 -3.21 30.25
N LYS A 125 -4.91 -3.43 28.93
CA LYS A 125 -4.25 -2.61 27.89
C LYS A 125 -5.17 -2.30 26.70
N GLY A 126 -6.45 -2.65 26.79
CA GLY A 126 -7.30 -2.93 25.62
C GLY A 126 -8.28 -1.86 25.19
N GLY A 127 -8.09 -0.59 25.57
CA GLY A 127 -9.07 0.46 25.22
C GLY A 127 -9.05 0.89 23.75
N GLU A 128 -7.87 0.98 23.13
CA GLU A 128 -7.72 1.64 21.82
C GLU A 128 -8.09 0.73 20.64
N LYS A 129 -7.78 -0.57 20.72
CA LYS A 129 -8.00 -1.51 19.61
C LYS A 129 -9.46 -1.62 19.13
N PRO A 130 -10.48 -1.64 20.02
CA PRO A 130 -11.89 -1.59 19.58
C PRO A 130 -12.26 -0.28 18.90
N MET A 131 -11.69 0.84 19.36
CA MET A 131 -11.90 2.14 18.74
C MET A 131 -11.30 2.14 17.33
N ASP A 132 -10.06 1.68 17.15
CA ASP A 132 -9.43 1.55 15.82
C ASP A 132 -10.25 0.64 14.88
N LEU A 133 -10.75 -0.47 15.41
CA LEU A 133 -11.59 -1.40 14.67
C LEU A 133 -12.92 -0.76 14.24
N SER A 134 -13.49 0.10 15.08
CA SER A 134 -14.72 0.82 14.76
C SER A 134 -14.53 1.77 13.57
N TYR A 135 -13.45 2.55 13.55
CA TYR A 135 -13.11 3.42 12.42
C TYR A 135 -12.81 2.63 11.16
N PHE A 136 -12.04 1.53 11.27
CA PHE A 136 -11.76 0.66 10.14
C PHE A 136 -13.05 0.07 9.55
N THR A 137 -13.98 -0.33 10.40
CA THR A 137 -15.28 -0.88 9.97
C THR A 137 -16.16 0.20 9.32
N ALA A 138 -16.14 1.44 9.83
CA ALA A 138 -16.85 2.55 9.23
C ALA A 138 -16.37 2.83 7.80
N VAL A 139 -15.04 2.91 7.61
CA VAL A 139 -14.41 3.05 6.28
C VAL A 139 -14.80 1.92 5.33
N LEU A 140 -14.82 0.67 5.80
CA LEU A 140 -15.17 -0.49 4.96
C LEU A 140 -16.66 -0.52 4.55
N LYS A 141 -17.54 0.03 5.38
CA LYS A 141 -18.99 0.04 5.13
C LYS A 141 -19.46 1.27 4.37
N SER A 142 -18.67 2.34 4.35
CA SER A 142 -18.98 3.56 3.63
C SER A 142 -18.73 3.43 2.13
N SER A 143 -19.78 3.74 1.34
CA SER A 143 -19.70 3.85 -0.12
C SER A 143 -19.46 5.29 -0.60
N VAL A 144 -19.53 6.27 0.30
CA VAL A 144 -19.26 7.69 0.06
C VAL A 144 -18.38 8.18 1.19
N PHE A 145 -17.39 9.01 0.87
CA PHE A 145 -16.49 9.61 1.85
C PHE A 145 -16.84 11.08 2.07
N PRO A 146 -16.68 11.62 3.30
CA PRO A 146 -16.10 10.97 4.49
C PRO A 146 -16.99 9.86 5.10
N PRO A 147 -16.39 8.85 5.77
CA PRO A 147 -17.15 7.79 6.42
C PRO A 147 -17.86 8.32 7.67
N TYR A 148 -18.94 7.65 8.07
CA TYR A 148 -19.69 8.03 9.26
C TYR A 148 -18.84 7.85 10.53
N ASP A 149 -19.04 8.72 11.53
CA ASP A 149 -18.43 8.55 12.84
C ASP A 149 -19.12 7.42 13.63
N PRO A 150 -18.43 6.30 13.96
CA PRO A 150 -19.02 5.20 14.71
C PRO A 150 -19.34 5.55 16.19
N TRP A 151 -18.85 6.66 16.72
CA TRP A 151 -19.06 7.10 18.11
C TRP A 151 -20.06 8.25 18.25
N TYR A 152 -20.57 8.77 17.13
CA TYR A 152 -21.59 9.80 17.13
C TYR A 152 -22.96 9.21 16.77
N ALA A 153 -23.90 9.21 17.73
CA ALA A 153 -25.21 8.57 17.62
C ALA A 153 -26.14 9.14 16.52
N GLY A 154 -25.71 10.19 15.80
CA GLY A 154 -26.41 10.82 14.68
C GLY A 154 -25.55 11.06 13.44
N GLY A 155 -24.47 10.27 13.27
CA GLY A 155 -23.46 10.29 12.19
C GLY A 155 -23.58 11.36 11.10
N TYR A 156 -22.65 12.32 11.11
CA TYR A 156 -22.10 12.92 9.89
C TYR A 156 -20.58 12.84 9.99
#